data_AF-A0A1V0BI11-F1
#
_entry.id   AF-A0A1V0BI11-F1
#
_cell.length_a   1.000
_cell.length_b   1.000
_cell.length_c   1.000
_cell.angle_alpha   90.00
_cell.angle_beta   90.00
_cell.angle_gamma   90.00
#
_symmetry.space_group_name_H-M   'P 1'
#
loop_
_entity.id
_entity.type
_entity.pdbx_description
1 polymer ?
#
loop_
_entity_poly.entity_id
_entity_poly.type
_entity_poly.pdbx_seq_one_letter_code
_entity_poly.pdbx_strand_id
1 'polypeptide(L)'
;MNPITRLLYAAQFEQIQFDVEREVGRVLDPFKVAEHLIAKGLQPNSIEEAIQHLDEQFLSQFPAFNERIILERTILPPELPVFVRKKQYKVNGEVWTVHQNDADPFPSSPHAHNYDQNLVMHLGNGKLYRKRDFVAAARRKDFLQLRSLIKTVPLPPLENDG
;
A
#
# COMPACT_ATOMS: atom_id res chain seq x y z
N MET A 1 -16.48 13.29 -20.88
CA MET A 1 -15.90 11.93 -20.93
C MET A 1 -16.84 10.97 -20.22
N ASN A 2 -17.07 9.78 -20.78
CA ASN A 2 -18.04 8.83 -20.23
C ASN A 2 -17.53 8.21 -18.90
N PRO A 3 -18.31 8.23 -17.81
CA PRO A 3 -17.96 7.60 -16.52
C PRO A 3 -17.59 6.12 -16.65
N ILE A 4 -18.21 5.39 -17.58
CA ILE A 4 -17.94 3.97 -17.83
C ILE A 4 -16.51 3.76 -18.34
N THR A 5 -16.03 4.64 -19.23
CA THR A 5 -14.66 4.55 -19.76
C THR A 5 -13.63 4.76 -18.66
N ARG A 6 -13.87 5.72 -17.75
CA ARG A 6 -12.99 5.96 -16.60
C ARG A 6 -12.91 4.73 -15.68
N LEU A 7 -14.06 4.13 -15.38
CA LEU A 7 -14.13 2.92 -14.57
C LEU A 7 -13.39 1.73 -15.22
N LEU A 8 -13.53 1.57 -16.53
CA LEU A 8 -12.85 0.50 -17.27
C LEU A 8 -11.32 0.67 -17.20
N TYR A 9 -10.83 1.89 -17.40
CA TYR A 9 -9.39 2.17 -17.37
C TYR A 9 -8.82 2.03 -15.96
N ALA A 10 -9.54 2.48 -14.94
CA ALA A 10 -9.14 2.27 -13.55
C ALA A 10 -9.06 0.76 -13.23
N ALA A 11 -10.05 -0.03 -13.66
CA ALA A 11 -10.05 -1.48 -13.47
C ALA A 11 -8.94 -2.20 -14.26
N GLN A 12 -8.56 -1.69 -15.43
CA GLN A 12 -7.41 -2.20 -16.20
C GLN A 12 -6.10 -1.87 -15.50
N PHE A 13 -5.92 -0.62 -15.07
CA PHE A 13 -4.74 -0.20 -14.34
C PHE A 13 -4.58 -0.97 -13.02
N GLU A 14 -5.67 -1.20 -12.29
CA GLU A 14 -5.67 -2.01 -11.07
C GLU A 14 -5.02 -3.40 -11.25
N GLN A 15 -5.06 -3.99 -12.45
CA GLN A 15 -4.44 -5.30 -12.73
C GLN A 15 -2.91 -5.24 -12.76
N ILE A 16 -2.35 -4.10 -13.14
CA ILE A 16 -0.89 -3.89 -13.30
C ILE A 16 -0.33 -2.94 -12.23
N GLN A 17 -1.20 -2.34 -11.41
CA GLN A 17 -0.87 -1.31 -10.44
C GLN A 17 0.28 -1.73 -9.54
N PHE A 18 0.25 -2.97 -9.04
CA PHE A 18 1.27 -3.45 -8.12
C PHE A 18 2.68 -3.37 -8.70
N ASP A 19 2.85 -3.82 -9.95
CA ASP A 19 4.14 -3.81 -10.63
C ASP A 19 4.54 -2.38 -11.01
N VAL A 20 3.60 -1.56 -11.50
CA VAL A 20 3.88 -0.14 -11.80
C VAL A 20 4.35 0.60 -10.55
N GLU A 21 3.64 0.45 -9.43
CA GLU A 21 4.01 1.06 -8.14
C GLU A 21 5.39 0.62 -7.64
N ARG A 22 5.75 -0.67 -7.87
CA ARG A 22 7.08 -1.19 -7.52
C ARG A 22 8.18 -0.48 -8.32
N GLU A 23 7.98 -0.29 -9.61
CA GLU A 23 8.96 0.35 -10.48
C GLU A 23 9.08 1.86 -10.22
N VAL A 24 7.97 2.55 -9.93
CA VAL A 24 7.97 4.01 -9.71
C VAL A 24 8.19 4.41 -8.24
N GLY A 25 8.14 3.47 -7.29
CA GLY A 25 8.37 3.73 -5.86
C GLY A 25 7.30 4.61 -5.20
N ARG A 26 6.08 4.62 -5.73
CA ARG A 26 4.96 5.49 -5.29
C ARG A 26 3.68 4.69 -5.14
N VAL A 27 2.83 5.04 -4.19
CA VAL A 27 1.48 4.47 -4.04
C VAL A 27 0.51 5.23 -4.93
N LEU A 28 -0.03 4.59 -5.95
CA LEU A 28 -0.83 5.21 -6.99
C LEU A 28 -2.32 5.04 -6.72
N ASP A 29 -3.11 6.05 -7.10
CA ASP A 29 -4.57 5.97 -7.12
C ASP A 29 -5.02 5.55 -8.53
N PRO A 30 -5.70 4.40 -8.70
CA PRO A 30 -6.09 3.92 -10.03
C PRO A 30 -6.96 4.87 -10.83
N PHE A 31 -7.83 5.65 -10.16
CA PHE A 31 -8.69 6.61 -10.84
C PHE A 31 -7.89 7.81 -11.33
N LYS A 32 -7.00 8.36 -10.50
CA LYS A 32 -6.13 9.47 -10.92
C LYS A 32 -5.20 9.06 -12.05
N VAL A 33 -4.62 7.87 -11.98
CA VAL A 33 -3.77 7.34 -13.06
C VAL A 33 -4.59 7.15 -14.34
N ALA A 34 -5.77 6.53 -14.24
CA ALA A 34 -6.65 6.38 -15.40
C ALA A 34 -7.01 7.73 -16.02
N GLU A 35 -7.36 8.74 -15.23
CA GLU A 35 -7.68 10.07 -15.74
C GLU A 35 -6.48 10.72 -16.46
N HIS A 36 -5.27 10.58 -15.91
CA HIS A 36 -4.03 11.08 -16.53
C HIS A 36 -3.71 10.39 -17.85
N LEU A 37 -3.81 9.06 -17.90
CA LEU A 37 -3.55 8.28 -19.12
C LEU A 37 -4.61 8.55 -20.19
N ILE A 38 -5.89 8.66 -19.81
CA ILE A 38 -6.95 9.01 -20.77
C ILE A 38 -6.72 10.43 -21.33
N ALA A 39 -6.28 11.39 -20.52
CA ALA A 39 -5.96 12.74 -20.99
C ALA A 39 -4.84 12.73 -22.05
N LYS A 40 -3.95 11.74 -21.99
CA LYS A 40 -2.90 11.48 -22.98
C LYS A 40 -3.33 10.55 -24.13
N GLY A 41 -4.57 10.05 -24.12
CA GLY A 41 -5.11 9.15 -25.14
C GLY A 41 -4.63 7.70 -25.05
N LEU A 42 -4.14 7.26 -23.88
CA LEU A 42 -3.44 5.99 -23.67
C LEU A 42 -4.26 5.02 -22.83
N GLN A 43 -4.09 3.72 -23.08
CA GLN A 43 -4.71 2.65 -22.29
C GLN A 43 -3.68 1.98 -21.35
N PRO A 44 -4.00 1.75 -20.07
CA PRO A 44 -3.09 1.06 -19.13
C PRO A 44 -3.16 -0.46 -19.32
N ASN A 45 -2.67 -0.96 -20.46
CA ASN A 45 -2.68 -2.39 -20.78
C ASN A 45 -1.30 -3.06 -20.63
N SER A 46 -0.24 -2.27 -20.43
CA SER A 46 1.12 -2.75 -20.15
C SER A 46 1.80 -1.91 -19.07
N ILE A 47 2.71 -2.54 -18.33
CA ILE A 47 3.46 -1.89 -17.24
C ILE A 47 4.38 -0.81 -17.83
N GLU A 48 5.08 -1.14 -18.91
CA GLU A 48 6.06 -0.27 -19.56
C GLU A 48 5.41 0.99 -20.13
N GLU A 49 4.27 0.84 -20.84
CA GLU A 49 3.54 1.99 -21.40
C GLU A 49 2.99 2.87 -20.27
N ALA A 50 2.46 2.27 -19.20
CA ALA A 50 2.03 3.05 -18.04
C ALA A 50 3.20 3.89 -17.51
N ILE A 51 4.33 3.27 -17.16
CA ILE A 51 5.49 3.95 -16.59
C ILE A 51 6.01 5.09 -17.49
N GLN A 52 6.14 4.84 -18.80
CA GLN A 52 6.64 5.85 -19.75
C GLN A 52 5.82 7.14 -19.79
N HIS A 53 4.55 7.06 -19.41
CA HIS A 53 3.63 8.18 -19.46
C HIS A 53 3.29 8.78 -18.08
N LEU A 54 3.83 8.21 -17.00
CA LEU A 54 3.80 8.79 -15.66
C LEU A 54 5.04 9.66 -15.44
N ASP A 55 4.96 10.92 -15.84
CA ASP A 55 6.03 11.90 -15.62
C ASP A 55 6.21 12.25 -14.11
N GLU A 56 7.39 12.75 -13.76
CA GLU A 56 7.73 13.09 -12.36
C GLU A 56 6.78 14.14 -11.77
N GLN A 57 6.28 15.07 -12.59
CA GLN A 57 5.31 16.07 -12.15
C GLN A 57 4.02 15.39 -11.68
N PHE A 58 3.52 14.41 -12.40
CA PHE A 58 2.37 13.61 -11.98
C PHE A 58 2.69 12.72 -10.77
N LEU A 59 3.81 11.98 -10.81
CA LEU A 59 4.21 11.07 -9.75
C LEU A 59 4.45 11.77 -8.40
N SER A 60 4.90 13.02 -8.41
CA SER A 60 5.14 13.81 -7.19
C SER A 60 3.88 14.03 -6.34
N GLN A 61 2.69 13.86 -6.91
CA GLN A 61 1.40 13.97 -6.22
C GLN A 61 1.07 12.75 -5.35
N PHE A 62 1.83 11.67 -5.50
CA PHE A 62 1.61 10.40 -4.83
C PHE A 62 2.63 10.17 -3.72
N PRO A 63 2.23 9.54 -2.60
CA PRO A 63 3.15 9.19 -1.53
C PRO A 63 4.26 8.28 -2.05
N ALA A 64 5.51 8.65 -1.77
CA ALA A 64 6.64 7.77 -1.97
C ALA A 64 6.72 6.75 -0.83
N PHE A 65 7.14 5.53 -1.13
CA PHE A 65 7.41 4.52 -0.10
C PHE A 65 8.86 4.05 -0.16
N ASN A 66 9.38 3.61 0.98
CA ASN A 66 10.76 3.14 1.08
C ASN A 66 10.89 1.65 0.82
N GLU A 67 9.87 0.88 1.21
CA GLU A 67 9.88 -0.57 1.09
C GLU A 67 8.46 -1.13 0.99
N ARG A 68 8.30 -2.19 0.22
CA ARG A 68 7.04 -2.93 0.11
C ARG A 68 7.29 -4.41 0.37
N ILE A 69 6.56 -4.95 1.34
CA ILE A 69 6.72 -6.31 1.86
C ILE A 69 5.48 -7.12 1.48
N ILE A 70 5.71 -8.31 0.93
CA ILE A 70 4.67 -9.29 0.62
C ILE A 70 4.87 -10.48 1.55
N LEU A 71 3.80 -10.91 2.22
CA LEU A 71 3.80 -12.04 3.14
C LEU A 71 2.88 -13.14 2.62
N GLU A 72 3.32 -14.39 2.56
CA GLU A 72 2.48 -15.49 2.08
C GLU A 72 1.29 -15.80 3.01
N ARG A 73 1.32 -15.31 4.25
CA ARG A 73 0.24 -15.44 5.24
C ARG A 73 -0.07 -14.10 5.91
N THR A 74 -1.33 -13.92 6.30
CA THR A 74 -1.79 -12.73 7.06
C THR A 74 -1.17 -12.70 8.45
N ILE A 75 -0.76 -11.51 8.89
CA ILE A 75 -0.36 -11.23 10.27
C ILE A 75 -1.47 -10.52 11.06
N LEU A 76 -2.58 -10.18 10.38
CA LEU A 76 -3.76 -9.63 11.02
C LEU A 76 -4.37 -10.66 11.98
N PRO A 77 -4.79 -10.24 13.18
CA PRO A 77 -5.50 -11.10 14.12
C PRO A 77 -6.79 -11.66 13.51
N PRO A 78 -7.12 -12.94 13.75
CA PRO A 78 -8.28 -13.58 13.14
C PRO A 78 -9.62 -12.94 13.53
N GLU A 79 -9.70 -12.32 14.70
CA GLU A 79 -10.86 -11.59 15.21
C GLU A 79 -11.07 -10.22 14.54
N LEU A 80 -10.07 -9.71 13.80
CA LEU A 80 -10.15 -8.42 13.14
C LEU A 80 -11.05 -8.54 11.89
N PRO A 81 -12.16 -7.77 11.79
CA PRO A 81 -12.99 -7.80 10.58
C PRO A 81 -12.19 -7.27 9.39
N VAL A 82 -11.94 -8.14 8.41
CA VAL A 82 -11.19 -7.83 7.18
C VAL A 82 -12.17 -7.38 6.09
N PHE A 83 -11.89 -6.25 5.45
CA PHE A 83 -12.65 -5.82 4.27
C PHE A 83 -12.17 -6.60 3.05
N VAL A 84 -12.98 -7.51 2.56
CA VAL A 84 -12.75 -8.14 1.25
C VAL A 84 -13.26 -7.19 0.18
N ARG A 85 -12.41 -6.29 -0.32
CA ARG A 85 -12.75 -5.54 -1.54
C ARG A 85 -12.68 -6.51 -2.73
N LYS A 86 -13.73 -6.47 -3.57
CA LYS A 86 -13.96 -7.21 -4.84
C LYS A 86 -12.80 -8.10 -5.29
N LYS A 87 -13.10 -9.41 -5.39
CA LYS A 87 -12.45 -10.44 -6.25
C LYS A 87 -11.44 -9.87 -7.27
N GLN A 88 -10.25 -9.57 -6.80
CA GLN A 88 -9.05 -9.63 -7.61
C GLN A 88 -8.38 -10.92 -7.20
N TYR A 89 -8.02 -11.75 -8.18
CA TYR A 89 -7.22 -12.93 -7.95
C TYR A 89 -5.79 -12.49 -7.55
N LYS A 90 -5.59 -11.98 -6.33
CA LYS A 90 -4.28 -12.01 -5.68
C LYS A 90 -4.11 -13.39 -5.09
N VAL A 91 -3.59 -14.30 -5.90
CA VAL A 91 -3.05 -15.57 -5.42
C VAL A 91 -1.77 -15.21 -4.65
N ASN A 92 -1.70 -15.53 -3.35
CA ASN A 92 -0.53 -15.42 -2.47
C ASN A 92 -0.23 -14.05 -1.83
N GLY A 93 -0.96 -13.73 -0.75
CA GLY A 93 -0.35 -13.03 0.38
C GLY A 93 -0.88 -11.67 0.78
N GLU A 94 -0.34 -11.15 1.87
CA GLU A 94 -0.65 -9.87 2.51
C GLU A 94 0.46 -8.84 2.21
N VAL A 95 0.07 -7.64 1.79
CA VAL A 95 1.01 -6.59 1.37
C VAL A 95 1.05 -5.46 2.40
N TRP A 96 2.27 -5.09 2.80
CA TRP A 96 2.56 -3.99 3.69
C TRP A 96 3.52 -3.00 3.01
N THR A 97 3.19 -1.72 3.03
CA THR A 97 4.03 -0.64 2.48
C THR A 97 4.59 0.18 3.62
N VAL A 98 5.91 0.30 3.72
CA VAL A 98 6.60 0.97 4.83
C VAL A 98 6.98 2.38 4.43
N HIS A 99 6.55 3.35 5.24
CA HIS A 99 6.88 4.75 5.08
C HIS A 99 7.82 5.15 6.24
N GLN A 100 8.92 5.85 5.92
CA GLN A 100 9.86 6.34 6.92
C GLN A 100 9.33 7.58 7.66
N ASN A 101 8.72 8.51 6.94
CA ASN A 101 8.11 9.74 7.47
C ASN A 101 6.92 10.12 6.59
N ASP A 102 5.73 10.22 7.16
CA ASP A 102 4.55 10.79 6.48
C ASP A 102 4.28 12.19 7.03
N ALA A 103 3.72 13.07 6.21
CA ALA A 103 3.46 14.47 6.60
C ALA A 103 2.34 14.63 7.66
N ASP A 104 1.62 13.55 7.99
CA ASP A 104 0.61 13.52 9.05
C ASP A 104 0.89 12.37 10.04
N PRO A 105 1.34 12.66 11.28
CA PRO A 105 2.02 11.72 12.15
C PRO A 105 1.01 11.03 13.09
N PHE A 106 0.31 10.00 12.61
CA PHE A 106 -0.24 9.03 13.56
C PHE A 106 -0.27 7.60 13.00
N PRO A 107 0.55 6.68 13.56
CA PRO A 107 1.56 6.90 14.60
C PRO A 107 2.80 7.66 14.11
N SER A 108 3.42 8.44 15.00
CA SER A 108 4.56 9.35 14.74
C SER A 108 5.93 8.65 14.57
N SER A 109 5.92 7.36 14.25
CA SER A 109 7.11 6.51 14.08
C SER A 109 7.04 5.82 12.71
N PRO A 110 8.14 5.18 12.23
CA PRO A 110 8.07 4.30 11.07
C PRO A 110 6.88 3.36 11.20
N HIS A 111 6.02 3.35 10.19
CA HIS A 111 4.78 2.59 10.19
C HIS A 111 4.60 1.88 8.86
N ALA A 112 3.81 0.82 8.88
CA ALA A 112 3.48 0.05 7.70
C ALA A 112 1.99 0.19 7.39
N HIS A 113 1.66 0.50 6.14
CA HIS A 113 0.29 0.56 5.64
C HIS A 113 -0.09 -0.75 4.97
N ASN A 114 -1.28 -1.26 5.31
CA ASN A 114 -2.00 -2.23 4.52
C ASN A 114 -3.18 -1.51 3.86
N TYR A 115 -2.96 -1.03 2.63
CA TYR A 115 -3.95 -0.25 1.87
C TYR A 115 -5.20 -1.07 1.52
N ASP A 116 -5.05 -2.38 1.27
CA ASP A 116 -6.18 -3.28 0.98
C ASP A 116 -7.18 -3.28 2.14
N GLN A 117 -6.68 -3.20 3.38
CA GLN A 117 -7.48 -3.25 4.61
C GLN A 117 -7.71 -1.87 5.26
N ASN A 118 -7.14 -0.81 4.70
CA ASN A 118 -7.08 0.52 5.30
C ASN A 118 -6.55 0.48 6.75
N LEU A 119 -5.47 -0.27 6.97
CA LEU A 119 -4.84 -0.44 8.27
C LEU A 119 -3.45 0.18 8.30
N VAL A 120 -3.09 0.70 9.46
CA VAL A 120 -1.75 1.22 9.76
C VAL A 120 -1.19 0.45 10.94
N MET A 121 0.00 -0.14 10.79
CA MET A 121 0.74 -0.81 11.85
C MET A 121 1.83 0.09 12.41
N HIS A 122 1.84 0.23 13.73
CA HIS A 122 2.94 0.85 14.46
C HIS A 122 4.14 -0.10 14.54
N LEU A 123 5.27 0.23 13.90
CA LEU A 123 6.39 -0.72 13.84
C LEU A 123 7.12 -0.89 15.17
N GLY A 124 6.94 -0.05 16.18
CA GLY A 124 7.50 -0.24 17.53
C GLY A 124 6.81 -1.30 18.40
N ASN A 125 5.51 -1.54 18.21
CA ASN A 125 4.70 -2.36 19.12
C ASN A 125 3.68 -3.29 18.43
N GLY A 126 3.58 -3.25 17.09
CA GLY A 126 2.69 -4.12 16.31
C GLY A 126 1.19 -3.78 16.45
N LYS A 127 0.83 -2.66 17.07
CA LYS A 127 -0.57 -2.21 17.17
C LYS A 127 -1.08 -1.75 15.81
N LEU A 128 -2.32 -2.12 15.52
CA LEU A 128 -3.04 -1.87 14.28
C LEU A 128 -4.10 -0.80 14.51
N TYR A 129 -4.14 0.17 13.60
CA TYR A 129 -5.04 1.31 13.65
C TYR A 129 -5.83 1.45 12.36
N ARG A 130 -7.07 1.91 12.48
CA ARG A 130 -7.83 2.51 11.37
C ARG A 130 -7.94 3.99 11.64
N LYS A 131 -7.32 4.80 10.80
CA LYS A 131 -7.13 6.23 11.08
C LYS A 131 -6.41 6.38 12.44
N ARG A 132 -7.12 6.76 13.50
CA ARG A 132 -6.57 6.93 14.86
C ARG A 132 -7.08 5.90 15.86
N ASP A 133 -8.05 5.07 15.47
CA ASP A 133 -8.68 4.11 16.36
C ASP A 133 -7.86 2.83 16.41
N PHE A 134 -7.41 2.45 17.62
CA PHE A 134 -6.82 1.14 17.85
C PHE A 134 -7.85 0.05 17.59
N VAL A 135 -7.48 -0.96 16.81
CA VAL A 135 -8.40 -2.05 16.45
C VAL A 135 -7.93 -3.40 16.98
N ALA A 136 -6.63 -3.70 16.88
CA ALA A 136 -6.04 -4.93 17.39
C ALA A 136 -4.51 -4.82 17.46
N ALA A 137 -3.83 -5.87 17.91
CA ALA A 137 -2.37 -5.99 17.84
C ALA A 137 -1.98 -7.25 17.06
N ALA A 138 -1.01 -7.13 16.14
CA ALA A 138 -0.50 -8.28 15.41
C ALA A 138 0.15 -9.29 16.38
N ARG A 139 0.09 -10.57 16.03
CA ARG A 139 0.76 -11.62 16.84
C ARG A 139 2.26 -11.33 16.89
N ARG A 140 2.84 -11.36 18.09
CA ARG A 140 4.26 -10.99 18.32
C ARG A 140 5.23 -11.68 17.36
N LYS A 141 5.06 -12.98 17.13
CA LYS A 141 5.91 -13.75 16.20
C LYS A 141 5.85 -13.20 14.77
N ASP A 142 4.64 -12.94 14.29
CA ASP A 142 4.41 -12.50 12.91
C ASP A 142 4.82 -11.02 12.72
N PHE A 143 4.59 -10.18 13.72
CA PHE A 143 5.11 -8.80 13.78
C PHE A 143 6.64 -8.75 13.72
N LEU A 144 7.33 -9.56 14.52
CA LEU A 144 8.80 -9.64 14.49
C LEU A 144 9.31 -10.17 13.15
N GLN A 145 8.59 -11.12 12.52
CA GLN A 145 8.91 -11.58 11.18
C GLN A 145 8.80 -10.44 10.16
N LEU A 146 7.70 -9.67 10.15
CA LEU A 146 7.56 -8.50 9.28
C LEU A 146 8.71 -7.51 9.51
N ARG A 147 9.03 -7.18 10.76
CA ARG A 147 10.17 -6.29 11.09
C ARG A 147 11.49 -6.83 10.53
N SER A 148 11.73 -8.13 10.58
CA SER A 148 12.95 -8.72 10.05
C SER A 148 13.09 -8.60 8.54
N LEU A 149 11.98 -8.42 7.82
CA LEU A 149 11.96 -8.25 6.36
C LEU A 149 12.22 -6.80 5.94
N ILE A 150 12.00 -5.82 6.82
CA ILE A 150 12.31 -4.40 6.55
C ILE A 150 13.82 -4.21 6.60
N LYS A 151 14.42 -3.78 5.49
CA LYS A 151 15.87 -3.58 5.34
C LYS A 151 16.27 -2.13 5.16
N THR A 152 15.42 -1.31 4.54
CA THR A 152 15.81 0.03 4.09
C THR A 152 15.40 1.13 5.07
N VAL A 153 14.42 0.86 5.93
CA VAL A 153 13.90 1.83 6.90
C VAL A 153 14.46 1.55 8.31
N PRO A 154 15.10 2.53 8.97
CA PRO A 154 15.50 2.40 10.37
C PRO A 154 14.28 2.13 11.24
N LEU A 155 14.26 0.98 11.91
CA LEU A 155 13.13 0.60 12.75
C LEU A 155 13.25 1.19 14.17
N PRO A 156 12.12 1.62 14.77
CA PRO A 156 12.12 2.00 16.18
C PRO A 156 12.46 0.78 17.06
N PRO A 157 13.00 1.00 18.28
CA PRO A 157 13.15 -0.07 19.25
C PRO A 157 11.80 -0.72 19.57
N LEU A 158 11.83 -1.97 20.05
CA LEU A 158 10.61 -2.61 20.52
C LEU A 158 10.14 -1.90 21.79
N GLU A 159 8.92 -1.40 21.76
CA GLU A 159 8.27 -0.85 22.95
C GLU A 159 7.85 -2.03 23.84
N ASN A 160 8.07 -1.92 25.14
CA ASN A 160 7.62 -2.94 26.07
C ASN A 160 6.09 -2.90 26.18
N ASP A 161 5.48 -4.08 26.10
CA ASP A 161 4.06 -4.27 26.39
C ASP A 161 3.86 -3.94 27.87
N GLY A 162 3.34 -2.73 28.16
CA GLY A 162 2.85 -2.37 29.50
C GLY A 162 1.57 -3.10 29.84
#